data_AF-A0A2S8FHK3-F1
#
_entry.id   AF-A0A2S8FHK3-F1
#
_cell.length_a   1.000
_cell.length_b   1.000
_cell.length_c   1.000
_cell.angle_alpha   90.00
_cell.angle_beta   90.00
_cell.angle_gamma   90.00
#
_symmetry.space_group_name_H-M   'P 1'
#
loop_
_entity.id
_entity.type
_entity.pdbx_description
1 polymer ?
#
loop_
_entity_poly.entity_id
_entity_poly.type
_entity_poly.pdbx_seq_one_letter_code
_entity_poly.pdbx_strand_id
1 'polypeptide(L)'
;MSRLLAFLVLFWCGLTVGCATFDHPLSPLDEAEIDQEVMGSWYNARVDEEGNRVQTYLHIGLPHRATVNSQVGEYGNFNPREIDDDNSEIKLGNLMRITVTSIEADGKIDGGNILAYPTKLEKHHYANVPLFQKGKVVSHRILKYELDGDELNVWVAPKDSAISDLIAAGQLHAGKEKLQVTDNTETLRKVFAENDSRLYPPEQKATFRRIKLPQK
;
A
#
# COMPACT_ATOMS: atom_id res chain seq x y z
N MET A 1 11.73 3.50 29.32
CA MET A 1 11.80 2.31 28.43
C MET A 1 10.42 1.74 28.05
N SER A 2 9.34 2.53 27.92
CA SER A 2 8.01 1.97 27.55
C SER A 2 7.10 2.99 26.85
N ARG A 3 7.60 3.68 25.83
CA ARG A 3 6.80 4.58 24.98
C ARG A 3 7.12 4.49 23.49
N LEU A 4 8.34 4.08 23.11
CA LEU A 4 8.73 3.89 21.70
C LEU A 4 8.19 2.61 21.05
N LEU A 5 7.74 1.62 21.84
CA LEU A 5 7.06 0.44 21.29
C LEU A 5 5.63 0.75 20.82
N ALA A 6 5.05 1.88 21.25
CA ALA A 6 3.69 2.26 20.89
C ALA A 6 3.59 2.80 19.46
N PHE A 7 4.61 3.47 18.92
CA PHE A 7 4.55 4.06 17.58
C PHE A 7 4.81 3.07 16.44
N LEU A 8 5.64 2.05 16.67
CA LEU A 8 5.82 0.94 15.71
C LEU A 8 4.66 -0.05 15.73
N VAL A 9 4.03 -0.22 16.89
CA VAL A 9 2.71 -0.86 16.99
C VAL A 9 1.62 0.05 16.40
N LEU A 10 1.78 1.37 16.26
CA LEU A 10 0.81 2.21 15.53
C LEU A 10 1.01 2.18 14.01
N PHE A 11 2.23 1.96 13.51
CA PHE A 11 2.45 1.73 12.07
C PHE A 11 1.99 0.32 11.64
N TRP A 12 2.02 -0.67 12.55
CA TRP A 12 1.55 -2.04 12.28
C TRP A 12 0.14 -2.38 12.79
N CYS A 13 -0.37 -1.78 13.87
CA CYS A 13 -1.78 -1.86 14.30
C CYS A 13 -2.65 -0.74 13.71
N GLY A 14 -2.06 0.31 13.13
CA GLY A 14 -2.75 1.21 12.20
C GLY A 14 -3.20 0.50 10.92
N LEU A 15 -2.73 -0.74 10.70
CA LEU A 15 -3.24 -1.59 9.63
C LEU A 15 -4.64 -2.20 9.90
N THR A 16 -5.23 -2.02 11.09
CA THR A 16 -6.60 -2.52 11.37
C THR A 16 -7.55 -1.52 12.02
N VAL A 17 -7.12 -0.31 12.39
CA VAL A 17 -8.03 0.70 12.96
C VAL A 17 -7.77 2.06 12.33
N GLY A 18 -8.40 2.30 11.18
CA GLY A 18 -8.56 3.67 10.68
C GLY A 18 -8.42 3.86 9.19
N CYS A 19 -7.77 2.98 8.42
CA CYS A 19 -7.69 3.14 6.97
C CYS A 19 -8.88 2.50 6.26
N ALA A 20 -9.39 3.16 5.23
CA ALA A 20 -10.39 2.55 4.36
C ALA A 20 -9.88 1.27 3.67
N THR A 21 -10.76 0.25 3.65
CA THR A 21 -10.55 -1.02 2.94
C THR A 21 -11.66 -1.23 1.92
N PHE A 22 -11.37 -1.99 0.87
CA PHE A 22 -12.26 -2.14 -0.27
C PHE A 22 -12.46 -3.62 -0.59
N ASP A 23 -13.70 -4.07 -0.70
CA ASP A 23 -13.99 -5.47 -1.06
C ASP A 23 -13.46 -5.80 -2.45
N HIS A 24 -13.51 -4.82 -3.35
CA HIS A 24 -13.04 -4.92 -4.73
C HIS A 24 -11.86 -3.98 -5.00
N PRO A 25 -10.96 -4.34 -5.94
CA PRO A 25 -9.88 -3.46 -6.37
C PRO A 25 -10.34 -2.46 -7.44
N LEU A 26 -9.46 -1.50 -7.79
CA LEU A 26 -9.67 -0.59 -8.92
C LEU A 26 -9.53 -1.26 -10.30
N SER A 27 -8.81 -2.38 -10.38
CA SER A 27 -8.83 -3.25 -11.56
C SER A 27 -8.66 -4.70 -11.12
N PRO A 28 -9.14 -5.68 -11.90
CA PRO A 28 -8.78 -7.07 -11.72
C PRO A 28 -7.25 -7.29 -11.80
N LEU A 29 -6.74 -8.30 -11.10
CA LEU A 29 -5.31 -8.64 -11.07
C LEU A 29 -4.82 -9.21 -12.41
N ASP A 30 -5.66 -9.95 -13.12
CA ASP A 30 -5.36 -10.53 -14.44
C ASP A 30 -5.25 -9.47 -15.55
N GLU A 31 -5.88 -8.31 -15.36
CA GLU A 31 -5.72 -7.12 -16.20
C GLU A 31 -4.50 -6.26 -15.84
N ALA A 32 -3.82 -6.55 -14.72
CA ALA A 32 -2.72 -5.71 -14.24
C ALA A 32 -1.42 -5.98 -15.01
N GLU A 33 -0.86 -4.92 -15.60
CA GLU A 33 0.45 -4.93 -16.23
C GLU A 33 1.48 -4.28 -15.31
N ILE A 34 2.64 -4.91 -15.14
CA ILE A 34 3.70 -4.39 -14.28
C ILE A 34 4.18 -3.02 -14.76
N ASP A 35 4.08 -2.00 -13.91
CA ASP A 35 4.63 -0.67 -14.18
C ASP A 35 6.16 -0.72 -14.02
N GLN A 36 6.86 -0.77 -15.17
CA GLN A 36 8.31 -0.84 -15.21
C GLN A 36 8.99 0.47 -14.79
N GLU A 37 8.30 1.60 -14.88
CA GLU A 37 8.90 2.91 -14.61
C GLU A 37 9.13 3.11 -13.11
N VAL A 38 8.26 2.54 -12.27
CA VAL A 38 8.41 2.62 -10.79
C VAL A 38 9.46 1.67 -10.22
N MET A 39 9.93 0.70 -11.01
CA MET A 39 10.91 -0.29 -10.56
C MET A 39 12.23 0.36 -10.14
N GLY A 40 12.85 -0.20 -9.10
CA GLY A 40 14.14 0.23 -8.59
C GLY A 40 14.11 0.62 -7.12
N SER A 41 15.14 1.33 -6.68
CA SER A 41 15.31 1.74 -5.29
C SER A 41 15.16 3.25 -5.16
N TRP A 42 14.49 3.67 -4.09
CA TRP A 42 14.10 5.04 -3.83
C TRP A 42 14.40 5.40 -2.37
N TYR A 43 14.65 6.68 -2.12
CA TYR A 43 15.07 7.20 -0.82
C TYR A 43 14.25 8.44 -0.45
N ASN A 44 13.74 8.45 0.78
CA ASN A 44 13.19 9.64 1.41
C ASN A 44 13.94 9.88 2.74
N ALA A 45 14.19 11.15 3.06
CA ALA A 45 14.63 11.55 4.39
C ALA A 45 13.67 12.62 4.89
N ARG A 46 13.18 12.47 6.11
CA ARG A 46 12.32 13.45 6.76
C ARG A 46 12.78 13.71 8.18
N VAL A 47 12.23 14.76 8.77
CA VAL A 47 12.34 15.05 10.18
C VAL A 47 10.97 14.79 10.81
N ASP A 48 10.92 14.01 11.88
CA ASP A 48 9.68 13.76 12.62
C ASP A 48 9.25 14.97 13.48
N GLU A 49 8.13 14.85 14.19
CA GLU A 49 7.57 15.94 15.01
C GLU A 49 8.52 16.33 16.17
N GLU A 50 9.35 15.39 16.61
CA GLU A 50 10.35 15.56 17.65
C GLU A 50 11.68 16.11 17.15
N GLY A 51 11.84 16.36 15.85
CA GLY A 51 13.06 16.90 15.27
C GLY A 51 14.12 15.84 14.92
N ASN A 52 13.79 14.55 15.00
CA ASN A 52 14.69 13.46 14.68
C ASN A 52 14.66 13.14 13.18
N ARG A 53 15.82 12.82 12.63
CA ARG A 53 15.93 12.41 11.23
C ARG A 53 15.52 10.95 11.06
N VAL A 54 14.54 10.71 10.22
CA VAL A 54 14.12 9.37 9.77
C VAL A 54 14.48 9.19 8.31
N GLN A 55 15.08 8.06 7.98
CA GLN A 55 15.42 7.70 6.60
C GLN A 55 14.56 6.52 6.17
N THR A 56 13.91 6.62 5.01
CA THR A 56 13.11 5.54 4.45
C THR A 56 13.65 5.16 3.07
N TYR A 57 13.93 3.88 2.90
CA TYR A 57 14.32 3.26 1.64
C TYR A 57 13.15 2.43 1.15
N LEU A 58 12.83 2.59 -0.12
CA LEU A 58 11.79 1.84 -0.81
C LEU A 58 12.44 1.09 -1.97
N HIS A 59 12.19 -0.20 -2.09
CA HIS A 59 12.59 -0.97 -3.25
C HIS A 59 11.34 -1.60 -3.89
N ILE A 60 11.10 -1.26 -5.16
CA ILE A 60 10.01 -1.82 -5.97
C ILE A 60 10.63 -2.75 -6.99
N GLY A 61 10.22 -4.02 -6.95
CA GLY A 61 10.76 -5.07 -7.80
C GLY A 61 9.75 -6.19 -8.04
N LEU A 62 10.19 -7.23 -8.72
CA LEU A 62 9.41 -8.45 -8.84
C LEU A 62 9.50 -9.28 -7.53
N PRO A 63 8.44 -10.02 -7.17
CA PRO A 63 8.52 -11.06 -6.15
C PRO A 63 9.65 -12.06 -6.48
N HIS A 64 10.35 -12.55 -5.46
CA HIS A 64 11.47 -13.50 -5.67
C HIS A 64 11.04 -14.88 -6.15
N ARG A 65 9.74 -15.19 -6.08
CA ARG A 65 9.16 -16.47 -6.44
C ARG A 65 7.89 -16.23 -7.24
N ALA A 66 7.54 -17.17 -8.12
CA ALA A 66 6.30 -17.11 -8.89
C ALA A 66 5.05 -17.40 -8.04
N THR A 67 5.23 -18.09 -6.91
CA THR A 67 4.18 -18.41 -5.94
C THR A 67 4.69 -18.19 -4.51
N VAL A 68 3.76 -17.95 -3.60
CA VAL A 68 4.01 -17.96 -2.15
C VAL A 68 2.96 -18.80 -1.45
N ASN A 69 3.36 -19.51 -0.41
CA ASN A 69 2.44 -20.22 0.47
C ASN A 69 1.80 -19.21 1.43
N SER A 70 0.47 -19.28 1.56
CA SER A 70 -0.35 -18.39 2.40
C SER A 70 0.08 -18.32 3.88
N GLN A 71 0.80 -19.33 4.38
CA GLN A 71 1.33 -19.40 5.75
C GLN A 71 2.68 -18.68 5.92
N VAL A 72 3.35 -18.33 4.83
CA VAL A 72 4.66 -17.69 4.86
C VAL A 72 4.49 -16.19 5.09
N GLY A 73 4.69 -15.75 6.33
CA GLY A 73 4.62 -14.34 6.76
C GLY A 73 5.72 -13.43 6.20
N GLU A 74 6.20 -13.67 4.98
CA GLU A 74 7.22 -12.86 4.29
C GLU A 74 6.72 -11.47 3.89
N TYR A 75 5.39 -11.30 3.80
CA TYR A 75 4.73 -10.07 3.37
C TYR A 75 3.72 -9.58 4.41
N GLY A 76 3.75 -8.29 4.72
CA GLY A 76 2.93 -7.65 5.75
C GLY A 76 1.43 -7.58 5.44
N ASN A 77 1.03 -7.89 4.21
CA ASN A 77 -0.38 -8.04 3.81
C ASN A 77 -0.90 -9.47 3.92
N PHE A 78 -0.12 -10.39 4.50
CA PHE A 78 -0.57 -11.72 4.92
C PHE A 78 -0.80 -11.67 6.43
N ASN A 79 -2.00 -12.06 6.88
CA ASN A 79 -2.28 -12.18 8.30
C ASN A 79 -2.12 -13.65 8.74
N PRO A 80 -0.97 -14.04 9.32
CA PRO A 80 -0.71 -15.44 9.72
C PRO A 80 -1.42 -15.84 11.01
N ARG A 81 -2.25 -14.97 11.62
CA ARG A 81 -2.79 -15.17 12.98
C ARG A 81 -3.74 -16.37 13.12
N GLU A 82 -4.18 -16.97 12.03
CA GLU A 82 -4.87 -18.26 12.05
C GLU A 82 -4.20 -19.16 11.00
N ILE A 83 -3.32 -20.05 11.47
CA ILE A 83 -2.75 -21.11 10.66
C ILE A 83 -3.91 -22.06 10.32
N ASP A 84 -4.39 -21.97 9.09
CA ASP A 84 -5.27 -22.99 8.49
C ASP A 84 -4.39 -24.00 7.76
N ASP A 85 -4.77 -25.27 7.73
CA ASP A 85 -4.02 -26.36 7.06
C ASP A 85 -4.04 -26.21 5.51
N ASP A 86 -4.66 -25.16 4.98
CA ASP A 86 -4.74 -24.86 3.56
C ASP A 86 -3.40 -24.32 3.02
N ASN A 87 -2.60 -25.22 2.45
CA ASN A 87 -1.37 -24.92 1.71
C ASN A 87 -1.63 -24.31 0.31
N SER A 88 -2.65 -23.46 0.18
CA SER A 88 -2.99 -22.83 -1.10
C SER A 88 -1.85 -21.94 -1.58
N GLU A 89 -1.39 -22.19 -2.81
CA GLU A 89 -0.38 -21.37 -3.49
C GLU A 89 -1.02 -20.14 -4.12
N ILE A 90 -0.50 -18.97 -3.81
CA ILE A 90 -0.92 -17.70 -4.43
C ILE A 90 0.05 -17.37 -5.56
N LYS A 91 -0.47 -17.23 -6.79
CA LYS A 91 0.31 -16.82 -7.97
C LYS A 91 0.66 -15.33 -7.90
N LEU A 92 1.92 -15.01 -8.17
CA LEU A 92 2.49 -13.67 -8.00
C LEU A 92 2.82 -12.93 -9.30
N GLY A 93 2.50 -13.50 -10.47
CA GLY A 93 3.02 -13.05 -11.77
C GLY A 93 2.80 -11.57 -12.10
N ASN A 94 1.64 -11.00 -11.74
CA ASN A 94 1.29 -9.59 -12.01
C ASN A 94 1.46 -8.69 -10.77
N LEU A 95 2.01 -9.23 -9.68
CA LEU A 95 2.26 -8.49 -8.46
C LEU A 95 3.68 -7.93 -8.49
N MET A 96 3.81 -6.69 -8.01
CA MET A 96 5.06 -6.06 -7.63
C MET A 96 5.28 -6.32 -6.14
N ARG A 97 6.53 -6.52 -5.76
CA ARG A 97 6.97 -6.48 -4.37
C ARG A 97 7.49 -5.09 -4.07
N ILE A 98 6.97 -4.51 -2.99
CA ILE A 98 7.44 -3.26 -2.43
C ILE A 98 8.09 -3.58 -1.08
N THR A 99 9.39 -3.38 -0.96
CA THR A 99 10.14 -3.50 0.28
C THR A 99 10.33 -2.11 0.86
N VAL A 100 9.91 -1.90 2.11
CA VAL A 100 10.12 -0.66 2.85
C VAL A 100 11.12 -0.93 3.95
N THR A 101 12.10 -0.05 4.11
CA THR A 101 13.05 -0.08 5.22
C THR A 101 13.18 1.32 5.80
N SER A 102 12.89 1.48 7.08
CA SER A 102 13.04 2.72 7.82
C SER A 102 14.22 2.60 8.77
N ILE A 103 15.03 3.65 8.85
CA ILE A 103 16.13 3.80 9.80
C ILE A 103 15.81 5.01 10.66
N GLU A 104 15.54 4.77 11.94
CA GLU A 104 15.26 5.77 12.96
C GLU A 104 16.56 6.48 13.39
N ALA A 105 16.42 7.62 14.09
CA ALA A 105 17.57 8.41 14.52
C ALA A 105 18.49 7.70 15.53
N ASP A 106 17.95 6.75 16.31
CA ASP A 106 18.73 5.89 17.21
C ASP A 106 19.43 4.73 16.49
N GLY A 107 19.30 4.66 15.16
CA GLY A 107 19.86 3.60 14.33
C GLY A 107 19.00 2.33 14.27
N LYS A 108 17.82 2.31 14.92
CA LYS A 108 16.89 1.20 14.80
C LYS A 108 16.42 1.07 13.36
N ILE A 109 16.50 -0.15 12.84
CA ILE A 109 16.00 -0.50 11.50
C ILE A 109 14.68 -1.23 11.67
N ASP A 110 13.67 -0.78 10.93
CA ASP A 110 12.40 -1.48 10.74
C ASP A 110 12.14 -1.70 9.25
N GLY A 111 11.38 -2.73 8.90
CA GLY A 111 11.07 -2.97 7.50
C GLY A 111 10.09 -4.10 7.26
N GLY A 112 9.57 -4.12 6.04
CA GLY A 112 8.60 -5.12 5.61
C GLY A 112 8.48 -5.16 4.11
N ASN A 113 7.87 -6.24 3.62
CA ASN A 113 7.50 -6.39 2.22
C ASN A 113 5.99 -6.33 2.09
N ILE A 114 5.48 -5.71 1.04
CA ILE A 114 4.07 -5.80 0.64
C ILE A 114 3.99 -6.21 -0.82
N LEU A 115 2.94 -6.94 -1.17
CA LEU A 115 2.60 -7.20 -2.55
C LEU A 115 1.53 -6.22 -3.01
N ALA A 116 1.71 -5.65 -4.20
CA ALA A 116 0.75 -4.74 -4.81
C ALA A 116 0.72 -4.96 -6.31
N TYR A 117 -0.39 -4.65 -6.97
CA TYR A 117 -0.45 -4.62 -8.44
C TYR A 117 -0.97 -3.27 -8.92
N PRO A 118 -0.42 -2.75 -10.02
CA PRO A 118 -0.76 -1.42 -10.49
C PRO A 118 -2.14 -1.39 -11.17
N THR A 119 -2.80 -0.24 -11.07
CA THR A 119 -3.96 0.13 -11.88
C THR A 119 -3.73 1.54 -12.41
N LYS A 120 -3.99 1.73 -13.71
CA LYS A 120 -4.02 3.05 -14.32
C LYS A 120 -5.46 3.48 -14.60
N LEU A 121 -5.86 4.62 -14.03
CA LEU A 121 -7.13 5.26 -14.36
C LEU A 121 -6.82 6.63 -14.96
N GLU A 122 -7.09 6.77 -16.26
CA GLU A 122 -6.76 7.98 -17.02
C GLU A 122 -5.26 8.35 -16.87
N LYS A 123 -4.98 9.49 -16.24
CA LYS A 123 -3.62 9.99 -15.94
C LYS A 123 -3.09 9.59 -14.56
N HIS A 124 -3.91 8.93 -13.74
CA HIS A 124 -3.59 8.60 -12.36
C HIS A 124 -3.12 7.16 -12.24
N HIS A 125 -2.10 6.94 -11.42
CA HIS A 125 -1.53 5.63 -11.17
C HIS A 125 -1.81 5.22 -9.71
N TYR A 126 -2.34 4.01 -9.55
CA TYR A 126 -2.70 3.42 -8.27
C TYR A 126 -2.04 2.06 -8.12
N ALA A 127 -1.93 1.59 -6.88
CA ALA A 127 -1.54 0.23 -6.56
C ALA A 127 -2.57 -0.41 -5.63
N ASN A 128 -3.19 -1.51 -6.05
CA ASN A 128 -4.04 -2.32 -5.19
C ASN A 128 -3.16 -3.25 -4.37
N VAL A 129 -3.29 -3.19 -3.05
CA VAL A 129 -2.62 -4.06 -2.10
C VAL A 129 -3.66 -5.05 -1.58
N PRO A 130 -3.70 -6.30 -2.09
CA PRO A 130 -4.62 -7.31 -1.59
C PRO A 130 -4.26 -7.66 -0.14
N LEU A 131 -5.26 -7.81 0.71
CA LEU A 131 -5.12 -8.29 2.08
C LEU A 131 -5.55 -9.75 2.13
N PHE A 132 -4.64 -10.62 2.59
CA PHE A 132 -4.85 -12.06 2.60
C PHE A 132 -5.21 -12.56 4.00
N GLN A 133 -6.25 -13.40 4.05
CA GLN A 133 -6.63 -14.20 5.22
C GLN A 133 -6.98 -15.61 4.74
N LYS A 134 -6.36 -16.63 5.34
CA LYS A 134 -6.56 -18.05 4.98
C LYS A 134 -6.39 -18.31 3.47
N GLY A 135 -5.29 -17.79 2.90
CA GLY A 135 -4.97 -17.94 1.47
C GLY A 135 -5.88 -17.19 0.49
N LYS A 136 -6.89 -16.46 0.98
CA LYS A 136 -7.85 -15.72 0.15
C LYS A 136 -7.68 -14.22 0.33
N VAL A 137 -7.89 -13.48 -0.75
CA VAL A 137 -8.02 -12.02 -0.68
C VAL A 137 -9.36 -11.70 -0.03
N VAL A 138 -9.34 -11.01 1.11
CA VAL A 138 -10.56 -10.61 1.83
C VAL A 138 -10.93 -9.15 1.61
N SER A 139 -9.95 -8.32 1.27
CA SER A 139 -10.14 -6.91 0.93
C SER A 139 -8.88 -6.37 0.26
N HIS A 140 -8.92 -5.11 -0.13
CA HIS A 140 -7.85 -4.38 -0.75
C HIS A 140 -7.60 -3.07 0.00
N ARG A 141 -6.36 -2.61 -0.05
CA ARG A 141 -6.03 -1.19 0.13
C ARG A 141 -5.67 -0.61 -1.21
N ILE A 142 -5.97 0.67 -1.40
CA ILE A 142 -5.67 1.37 -2.64
C ILE A 142 -4.68 2.48 -2.32
N LEU A 143 -3.49 2.38 -2.89
CA LEU A 143 -2.43 3.38 -2.79
C LEU A 143 -2.43 4.19 -4.09
N LYS A 144 -1.95 5.42 -4.01
CA LYS A 144 -1.67 6.25 -5.19
C LYS A 144 -0.17 6.48 -5.32
N TYR A 145 0.32 6.53 -6.55
CA TYR A 145 1.67 7.02 -6.82
C TYR A 145 1.71 7.88 -8.09
N GLU A 146 2.73 8.72 -8.18
CA GLU A 146 3.01 9.55 -9.36
C GLU A 146 4.52 9.60 -9.57
N LEU A 147 4.95 9.49 -10.82
CA LEU A 147 6.36 9.65 -11.21
C LEU A 147 6.57 11.03 -11.83
N ASP A 148 7.60 11.73 -11.33
CA ASP A 148 8.12 12.97 -11.92
C ASP A 148 9.64 12.85 -12.07
N GLY A 149 10.07 12.28 -13.20
CA GLY A 149 11.47 11.99 -13.48
C GLY A 149 12.09 11.02 -12.46
N ASP A 150 13.00 11.55 -11.63
CA ASP A 150 13.68 10.79 -10.57
C ASP A 150 12.95 10.87 -9.21
N GLU A 151 11.75 11.44 -9.17
CA GLU A 151 10.92 11.51 -7.97
C GLU A 151 9.71 10.57 -8.07
N LEU A 152 9.54 9.73 -7.05
CA LEU A 152 8.37 8.91 -6.83
C LEU A 152 7.56 9.52 -5.69
N ASN A 153 6.40 10.04 -6.02
CA ASN A 153 5.42 10.53 -5.07
C ASN A 153 4.48 9.40 -4.71
N VAL A 154 4.21 9.18 -3.42
CA VAL A 154 3.31 8.12 -2.95
C VAL A 154 2.33 8.63 -1.91
N TRP A 155 1.14 8.04 -1.91
CA TRP A 155 0.14 8.15 -0.87
C TRP A 155 -0.25 6.75 -0.42
N VAL A 156 -0.07 6.49 0.89
CA VAL A 156 -0.19 5.15 1.46
C VAL A 156 -1.64 4.69 1.69
N ALA A 157 -2.59 5.63 1.67
CA ALA A 157 -4.02 5.39 1.80
C ALA A 157 -4.80 6.62 1.29
N PRO A 158 -6.07 6.46 0.88
CA PRO A 158 -6.96 7.61 0.69
C PRO A 158 -7.27 8.28 2.03
N LYS A 159 -7.66 9.55 2.00
CA LYS A 159 -8.09 10.31 3.17
C LYS A 159 -9.43 9.77 3.68
N ASP A 160 -9.45 9.21 4.88
CA ASP A 160 -10.64 8.56 5.45
C ASP A 160 -11.85 9.50 5.59
N SER A 161 -11.62 10.79 5.84
CA SER A 161 -12.70 11.78 5.88
C SER A 161 -13.34 11.95 4.50
N ALA A 162 -12.55 11.93 3.42
CA ALA A 162 -13.09 11.99 2.07
C ALA A 162 -13.91 10.73 1.73
N ILE A 163 -13.45 9.55 2.16
CA ILE A 163 -14.23 8.30 2.03
C ILE A 163 -15.55 8.41 2.81
N SER A 164 -15.51 8.90 4.05
CA SER A 164 -16.70 9.08 4.88
C SER A 164 -17.71 10.05 4.25
N ASP A 165 -17.23 11.15 3.67
CA ASP A 165 -18.06 12.13 2.98
C ASP A 165 -18.71 11.52 1.73
N LEU A 166 -17.97 10.71 0.95
CA LEU A 166 -18.49 10.02 -0.24
C LEU A 166 -19.56 8.98 0.14
N ILE A 167 -19.38 8.27 1.25
CA ILE A 167 -20.39 7.36 1.81
C ILE A 167 -21.63 8.15 2.24
N ALA A 168 -21.46 9.24 3.00
CA ALA A 168 -22.57 10.08 3.47
C ALA A 168 -23.35 10.71 2.30
N ALA A 169 -22.68 11.01 1.19
CA ALA A 169 -23.28 11.51 -0.04
C ALA A 169 -23.94 10.42 -0.91
N GLY A 170 -23.86 9.14 -0.52
CA GLY A 170 -24.40 8.01 -1.29
C GLY A 170 -23.63 7.69 -2.57
N GLN A 171 -22.38 8.15 -2.67
CA GLN A 171 -21.49 7.86 -3.81
C GLN A 171 -20.70 6.56 -3.60
N LEU A 172 -20.53 6.14 -2.34
CA LEU A 172 -19.95 4.85 -1.95
C LEU A 172 -20.87 4.17 -0.93
N HIS A 173 -20.80 2.84 -0.86
CA HIS A 173 -21.54 1.99 0.06
C HIS A 173 -20.62 1.44 1.15
N ALA A 174 -20.99 1.71 2.40
CA ALA A 174 -20.28 1.18 3.56
C ALA A 174 -20.51 -0.33 3.73
N GLY A 175 -19.48 -1.02 4.20
CA GLY A 175 -19.54 -2.41 4.66
C GLY A 175 -19.98 -2.53 6.11
N LYS A 176 -19.79 -3.74 6.66
CA LYS A 176 -20.11 -4.04 8.06
C LYS A 176 -19.06 -3.45 9.00
N GLU A 177 -17.81 -3.38 8.54
CA GLU A 177 -16.71 -2.80 9.29
C GLU A 177 -16.56 -1.31 9.02
N LYS A 178 -16.02 -0.58 10.00
CA LYS A 178 -15.80 0.87 9.87
C LYS A 178 -14.81 1.14 8.73
N LEU A 179 -15.19 2.04 7.80
CA LEU A 179 -14.42 2.41 6.61
C LEU A 179 -14.17 1.26 5.61
N GLN A 180 -14.90 0.15 5.73
CA GLN A 180 -15.00 -0.83 4.65
C GLN A 180 -15.92 -0.28 3.56
N VAL A 181 -15.53 -0.42 2.30
CA VAL A 181 -16.29 -0.02 1.11
C VAL A 181 -16.61 -1.27 0.29
N THR A 182 -17.89 -1.47 -0.03
CA THR A 182 -18.40 -2.70 -0.67
C THR A 182 -18.74 -2.52 -2.15
N ASP A 183 -18.51 -1.33 -2.69
CA ASP A 183 -18.72 -1.05 -4.11
C ASP A 183 -17.87 -1.94 -5.01
N ASN A 184 -18.42 -2.25 -6.17
CA ASN A 184 -17.72 -3.02 -7.20
C ASN A 184 -16.61 -2.18 -7.87
N THR A 185 -15.75 -2.86 -8.63
CA THR A 185 -14.63 -2.24 -9.34
C THR A 185 -15.06 -1.09 -10.26
N GLU A 186 -16.18 -1.19 -10.98
CA GLU A 186 -16.63 -0.13 -11.90
C GLU A 186 -16.98 1.17 -11.16
N THR A 187 -17.76 1.07 -10.09
CA THR A 187 -18.10 2.22 -9.24
C THR A 187 -16.85 2.81 -8.60
N LEU A 188 -15.96 1.98 -8.05
CA LEU A 188 -14.71 2.46 -7.45
C LEU A 188 -13.85 3.22 -8.46
N ARG A 189 -13.68 2.69 -9.68
CA ARG A 189 -12.92 3.37 -10.74
C ARG A 189 -13.46 4.76 -11.02
N LYS A 190 -14.78 4.88 -11.18
CA LYS A 190 -15.44 6.16 -11.43
C LYS A 190 -15.21 7.13 -10.28
N VAL A 191 -15.50 6.71 -9.04
CA VAL A 191 -15.39 7.58 -7.87
C VAL A 191 -13.95 8.04 -7.64
N PHE A 192 -12.97 7.14 -7.81
CA PHE A 192 -11.55 7.48 -7.65
C PHE A 192 -11.06 8.45 -8.71
N ALA A 193 -11.43 8.26 -9.98
CA ALA A 193 -11.09 9.20 -11.05
C ALA A 193 -11.71 10.59 -10.81
N GLU A 194 -12.97 10.65 -10.39
CA GLU A 194 -13.70 11.91 -10.16
C GLU A 194 -13.26 12.66 -8.89
N ASN A 195 -12.71 11.95 -7.90
CA ASN A 195 -12.39 12.51 -6.57
C ASN A 195 -10.92 12.39 -6.18
N ASP A 196 -10.02 12.12 -7.13
CA ASP A 196 -8.60 11.83 -6.86
C ASP A 196 -7.94 12.85 -5.93
N SER A 197 -8.09 14.16 -6.18
CA SER A 197 -7.45 15.19 -5.35
C SER A 197 -8.04 15.31 -3.94
N ARG A 198 -9.30 14.89 -3.74
CA ARG A 198 -9.95 14.84 -2.42
C ARG A 198 -9.49 13.59 -1.65
N LEU A 199 -9.35 12.47 -2.36
CA LEU A 199 -8.90 11.19 -1.81
C LEU A 199 -7.40 11.20 -1.48
N TYR A 200 -6.58 11.85 -2.30
CA TYR A 200 -5.13 11.87 -2.19
C TYR A 200 -4.59 13.31 -2.21
N PRO A 201 -4.82 14.07 -1.14
CA PRO A 201 -4.48 15.47 -1.13
C PRO A 201 -2.95 15.66 -0.98
N PRO A 202 -2.37 16.75 -1.52
CA PRO A 202 -0.91 16.91 -1.58
C PRO A 202 -0.20 16.87 -0.22
N GLU A 203 -0.84 17.26 0.87
CA GLU A 203 -0.25 17.27 2.21
C GLU A 203 0.03 15.87 2.78
N GLN A 204 -0.59 14.82 2.25
CA GLN A 204 -0.36 13.43 2.66
C GLN A 204 0.71 12.72 1.81
N LYS A 205 1.26 13.42 0.82
CA LYS A 205 2.23 12.89 -0.13
C LYS A 205 3.59 12.68 0.54
N ALA A 206 4.21 11.52 0.30
CA ALA A 206 5.63 11.31 0.55
C ALA A 206 6.38 11.28 -0.78
N THR A 207 7.48 12.02 -0.89
CA THR A 207 8.31 12.09 -2.10
C THR A 207 9.63 11.36 -1.88
N PHE A 208 9.88 10.35 -2.69
CA PHE A 208 11.13 9.59 -2.70
C PHE A 208 11.95 9.95 -3.93
N ARG A 209 13.28 9.97 -3.79
CA ARG A 209 14.22 10.18 -4.89
C ARG A 209 14.85 8.87 -5.32
N ARG A 210 15.00 8.66 -6.62
CA ARG A 210 15.61 7.47 -7.18
C ARG A 210 17.08 7.35 -6.74
N ILE A 211 17.45 6.19 -6.24
CA ILE A 211 18.84 5.85 -5.91
C ILE A 211 19.52 5.37 -7.19
N LYS A 212 20.49 6.14 -7.67
CA LYS A 212 21.33 5.75 -8.82
C LYS A 212 22.59 5.09 -8.29
N LEU A 213 22.80 3.83 -8.65
CA LEU A 213 24.09 3.18 -8.42
C LEU A 213 25.11 3.79 -9.41
N PRO A 214 26.35 4.06 -8.97
CA PRO A 214 27.39 4.50 -9.89
C PRO A 214 27.57 3.43 -10.97
N GLN A 215 27.53 3.84 -12.24
CA GLN A 215 27.88 2.94 -13.34
C GLN A 215 29.36 2.59 -13.21
N LYS A 216 29.67 1.30 -13.20
CA LYS A 216 31.03 0.78 -13.21
C LYS A 216 31.62 0.84 -14.61
#